data_AF-A0A948YTY5-F1
#
_entry.id   AF-A0A948YTY5-F1
#
_cell.length_a   1.000
_cell.length_b   1.000
_cell.length_c   1.000
_cell.angle_alpha   90.00
_cell.angle_beta   90.00
_cell.angle_gamma   90.00
#
_symmetry.space_group_name_H-M   'P 1'
#
loop_
_entity.id
_entity.type
_entity.pdbx_description
1 polymer ?
#
loop_
_entity_poly.entity_id
_entity_poly.type
_entity_poly.pdbx_seq_one_letter_code
_entity_poly.pdbx_strand_id
1 'polypeptide(L)' 'RAINIVTLGAFSKFFDIKDEIWERNLLQHLPEKVHQLNLNAFREGKMAI' A
#
# COMPACT_ATOMS: atom_id res chain seq x y z
N ARG A 1 7.06 1.63 9.25
CA ARG A 1 6.55 0.39 9.91
C ARG A 1 5.46 -0.18 8.99
N ALA A 2 5.55 -1.45 8.60
CA ALA A 2 4.72 -2.00 7.52
C ALA A 2 3.22 -2.17 7.89
N ILE A 3 2.89 -2.29 9.18
CA ILE A 3 1.51 -2.48 9.66
C ILE A 3 0.56 -1.39 9.13
N ASN A 4 0.96 -0.11 9.19
CA ASN A 4 0.13 0.99 8.68
C ASN A 4 -0.15 0.86 7.19
N ILE A 5 0.78 0.26 6.44
CA ILE A 5 0.63 0.05 4.99
C ILE A 5 -0.30 -1.13 4.71
N VAL A 6 -0.26 -2.18 5.54
CA VAL A 6 -1.28 -3.25 5.51
C VAL A 6 -2.67 -2.67 5.77
N THR A 7 -2.82 -1.86 6.82
CA THR A 7 -4.11 -1.21 7.11
C THR A 7 -4.58 -0.33 5.95
N LEU A 8 -3.69 0.44 5.33
CA LEU A 8 -4.00 1.25 4.16
C LEU A 8 -4.47 0.41 2.97
N GLY A 9 -3.80 -0.73 2.72
CA GLY A 9 -4.20 -1.70 1.71
C GLY A 9 -5.62 -2.21 1.93
N ALA A 10 -5.94 -2.62 3.16
CA ALA A 10 -7.28 -3.07 3.55
C ALA A 10 -8.34 -2.00 3.29
N PHE A 11 -8.06 -0.74 3.64
CA PHE A 11 -9.01 0.35 3.41
C PHE A 11 -9.11 0.81 1.95
N SER A 12 -8.10 0.55 1.12
CA SER A 12 -8.08 1.00 -0.28
C SER A 12 -9.31 0.55 -1.08
N LYS A 13 -9.89 -0.61 -0.72
CA LYS A 13 -11.09 -1.19 -1.35
C LYS A 13 -12.36 -0.36 -1.16
N PHE A 14 -12.39 0.55 -0.19
CA PHE A 14 -13.55 1.42 0.06
C PHE A 14 -13.51 2.71 -0.75
N PHE A 15 -12.47 2.92 -1.56
CA PHE A 15 -12.30 4.11 -2.38
C PHE A 15 -12.23 3.72 -3.85
N ASP A 16 -12.86 4.52 -4.72
CA ASP A 16 -12.72 4.37 -6.18
C ASP A 16 -11.43 5.04 -6.67
N ILE A 17 -10.30 4.47 -6.26
CA ILE A 17 -8.95 4.93 -6.61
C ILE A 17 -8.20 3.75 -7.22
N LYS A 18 -7.60 3.99 -8.40
CA LYS A 18 -6.80 2.98 -9.10
C LYS A 18 -5.58 2.55 -8.29
N ASP A 19 -5.24 1.27 -8.36
CA ASP A 19 -4.09 0.69 -7.65
C ASP A 19 -2.77 1.38 -7.99
N GLU A 20 -2.59 1.72 -9.26
CA GLU A 20 -1.43 2.45 -9.75
C GLU A 20 -1.22 3.77 -9.01
N ILE A 21 -2.31 4.46 -8.61
CA ILE A 21 -2.25 5.72 -7.88
C ILE A 21 -1.78 5.47 -6.43
N TRP A 22 -2.31 4.44 -5.78
CA TRP A 22 -1.89 4.04 -4.43
C TRP A 22 -0.42 3.66 -4.40
N GLU A 23 -0.01 2.74 -5.28
CA GLU A 23 1.37 2.24 -5.32
C GLU A 23 2.36 3.36 -5.66
N ARG A 24 2.06 4.19 -6.66
CA ARG A 24 2.91 5.35 -7.00
C ARG A 24 3.04 6.31 -5.82
N ASN A 25 1.95 6.63 -5.14
CA ASN A 25 1.99 7.55 -4.00
C ASN A 25 2.82 6.98 -2.83
N LEU A 26 2.64 5.69 -2.53
CA LEU A 26 3.43 4.96 -1.53
C LEU A 26 4.93 5.08 -1.79
N LEU A 27 5.37 4.85 -3.03
CA LEU A 27 6.78 4.88 -3.40
C LEU A 27 7.38 6.30 -3.34
N GLN A 28 6.58 7.34 -3.62
CA GLN A 28 7.05 8.73 -3.57
C GLN A 28 7.40 9.22 -2.16
N HIS A 29 6.81 8.63 -1.12
CA HIS A 29 6.97 9.09 0.26
C HIS A 29 7.86 8.17 1.12
N LEU A 30 8.37 7.09 0.53
CA LEU A 30 9.15 6.09 1.24
C LEU A 30 10.58 6.00 0.69
N PRO A 31 11.58 5.71 1.53
CA PRO A 31 12.92 5.39 1.05
C PRO A 31 12.91 4.17 0.12
N GLU A 32 13.69 4.22 -0.96
CA GLU A 32 13.74 3.17 -1.99
C GLU A 32 14.02 1.78 -1.41
N LYS A 33 14.92 1.70 -0.42
CA LYS A 33 15.28 0.46 0.28
C LYS A 33 14.10 -0.28 0.95
N VAL A 34 12.96 0.40 1.18
CA VAL A 34 11.76 -0.22 1.78
C VAL A 34 10.58 -0.30 0.83
N HIS A 35 10.73 0.07 -0.44
CA HIS A 35 9.64 0.07 -1.43
C HIS A 35 8.99 -1.29 -1.57
N GLN A 36 9.77 -2.34 -1.82
CA GLN A 36 9.23 -3.69 -2.02
C GLN A 36 8.47 -4.20 -0.78
N LEU A 37 9.01 -3.97 0.42
CA LEU A 37 8.37 -4.37 1.66
C LEU A 37 7.00 -3.71 1.84
N ASN A 38 6.90 -2.41 1.54
CA ASN A 38 5.65 -1.67 1.72
C ASN A 38 4.65 -1.96 0.59
N LEU A 39 5.10 -2.18 -0.65
CA LEU A 39 4.22 -2.66 -1.73
C LEU A 39 3.60 -4.01 -1.38
N ASN A 40 4.41 -4.96 -0.89
CA ASN A 40 3.91 -6.24 -0.44
C ASN A 40 2.91 -6.07 0.70
N ALA A 41 3.24 -5.27 1.72
CA ALA A 41 2.32 -4.98 2.83
C ALA A 41 0.99 -4.38 2.36
N PHE A 42 1.00 -3.45 1.41
CA PHE A 42 -0.21 -2.85 0.84
C PHE A 42 -1.07 -3.90 0.14
N ARG A 43 -0.45 -4.73 -0.70
CA ARG A 43 -1.14 -5.80 -1.46
C ARG A 43 -1.74 -6.84 -0.52
N GLU A 44 -1.00 -7.26 0.51
CA GLU A 44 -1.49 -8.17 1.57
C GLU A 44 -2.72 -7.59 2.26
N GLY A 45 -2.65 -6.33 2.69
CA GLY A 45 -3.79 -5.63 3.27
C GLY A 45 -5.00 -5.61 2.36
N LYS A 46 -4.78 -5.29 1.08
CA LYS A 46 -5.85 -5.28 0.07
C LYS A 46 -6.47 -6.66 -0.11
N MET A 47 -5.72 -7.75 -0.02
CA MET A 47 -6.28 -9.10 -0.14
C MET A 47 -7.08 -9.55 1.09
N ALA A 48 -6.91 -8.90 2.25
CA ALA A 48 -7.45 -9.37 3.53
C ALA A 48 -8.95 -9.12 3.77
N ILE A 49 -9.59 -8.19 3.04
CA ILE A 49 -10.99 -7.79 3.24
C ILE A 49 -11.76 -7.88 1.93
#